data_AF-A0A845UQ14-F1
#
_entry.id   AF-A0A845UQ14-F1
#
_cell.length_a   1.000
_cell.length_b   1.000
_cell.length_c   1.000
_cell.angle_alpha   90.00
_cell.angle_beta   90.00
_cell.angle_gamma   90.00
#
_symmetry.space_group_name_H-M   'P 1'
#
loop_
_entity.id
_entity.type
_entity.pdbx_description
1 polymer ?
#
loop_
_entity_poly.entity_id
_entity_poly.type
_entity_poly.pdbx_seq_one_letter_code
_entity_poly.pdbx_strand_id
1 'polypeptide(L)' 'MGLAAALATGNLRESIWDAFDWREVFATTGTRLRVRAFAGWDFGKAEVRRPTFAWVSHAAARLPEAAFHRPLQPPSGD' A
#
# COMPACT_ATOMS: atom_id res chain seq x y z
N MET A 1 -2.50 3.99 12.99
CA MET A 1 -1.65 3.04 13.74
C MET A 1 -0.20 3.29 13.37
N GLY A 2 0.64 3.70 14.32
CA GLY A 2 2.07 3.95 14.11
C GLY A 2 2.90 2.66 14.12
N LEU A 3 4.16 2.73 13.69
CA LEU A 3 5.16 1.65 13.84
C LEU A 3 6.37 2.29 14.51
N ALA A 4 6.94 1.58 15.47
CA ALA A 4 8.19 1.94 16.10
C ALA A 4 9.24 0.87 15.80
N ALA A 5 10.50 1.31 15.69
CA ALA A 5 11.66 0.47 15.55
C ALA A 5 12.72 0.93 16.57
N ALA A 6 13.35 -0.02 17.25
CA ALA A 6 14.46 0.23 18.15
C ALA A 6 15.71 -0.40 17.55
N LEU A 7 16.80 0.37 17.46
CA LEU A 7 18.10 -0.17 17.07
C LEU A 7 18.69 -0.88 18.29
N ALA A 8 18.63 -2.20 18.30
CA ALA A 8 19.12 -3.04 19.39
C ALA A 8 20.02 -4.15 18.83
N THR A 9 21.05 -4.53 19.59
CA THR A 9 21.96 -5.63 19.25
C THR A 9 21.30 -7.00 19.28
N GLY A 10 20.15 -7.13 19.94
CA GLY A 10 19.37 -8.37 20.03
C GLY A 10 17.90 -8.13 20.36
N ASN A 11 17.10 -9.18 20.24
CA ASN A 11 15.67 -9.18 20.56
C ASN A 11 15.42 -9.56 22.03
N LEU A 12 16.15 -8.92 22.94
CA LEU A 12 16.02 -9.07 24.37
C LEU A 12 15.42 -7.78 24.93
N ARG A 13 14.66 -7.91 26.04
CA ARG A 13 14.02 -6.76 26.68
C ARG A 13 15.06 -5.71 27.08
N GLU A 14 16.16 -6.18 27.65
CA GLU A 14 17.28 -5.37 28.13
C GLU A 14 17.89 -4.57 26.97
N SER A 15 18.20 -5.22 25.85
CA SER A 15 18.75 -4.55 24.66
C SER A 15 17.81 -3.51 24.06
N ILE A 16 16.49 -3.72 24.15
CA ILE A 16 15.50 -2.72 23.71
C ILE A 16 15.45 -1.53 24.68
N TRP A 17 15.54 -1.76 25.99
CA TRP A 17 15.59 -0.67 26.99
C TRP A 17 16.85 0.16 26.89
N ASP A 18 17.99 -0.47 26.63
CA ASP A 18 19.22 0.26 26.34
C ASP A 18 18.97 1.21 25.16
N ALA A 19 18.44 0.71 24.04
CA ALA A 19 18.12 1.56 22.89
C ALA A 19 17.22 2.78 23.23
N PHE A 20 16.32 2.65 24.21
CA PHE A 20 15.54 3.79 24.71
C PHE A 20 16.39 4.82 25.47
N ASP A 21 17.32 4.36 26.31
CA ASP A 21 18.23 5.23 27.08
C ASP A 21 19.18 5.99 26.14
N TRP A 22 19.72 5.29 25.13
CA TRP A 22 20.60 5.85 24.10
C TRP A 22 19.85 6.68 23.03
N ARG A 23 18.51 6.75 23.10
CA ARG A 23 17.63 7.46 22.14
C ARG A 23 17.75 6.95 20.70
N GLU A 24 17.96 5.66 20.55
CA GLU A 24 18.05 4.97 19.25
C GLU A 24 16.71 4.32 18.85
N VAL A 25 15.59 4.96 19.22
CA VAL A 25 14.23 4.51 18.90
C VAL A 25 13.55 5.51 17.97
N PHE A 26 13.01 4.99 16.88
CA PHE A 26 12.33 5.77 15.85
C PHE A 26 10.89 5.33 15.72
N ALA A 27 9.98 6.29 15.62
CA ALA A 27 8.57 6.03 15.42
C ALA A 27 8.06 6.77 14.19
N THR A 28 7.25 6.07 13.39
CA THR A 28 6.50 6.67 12.29
C THR A 28 5.05 6.86 12.73
N THR A 29 4.60 8.10 12.70
CA THR A 29 3.20 8.46 12.90
C THR A 29 2.62 8.96 11.60
N GLY A 30 1.45 8.47 11.21
CA GLY A 30 0.74 8.96 10.03
C GLY A 30 0.07 7.87 9.21
N THR A 31 -0.69 8.31 8.23
CA THR A 31 -1.39 7.45 7.27
C THR A 31 -0.39 6.91 6.26
N ARG A 32 -0.30 5.59 6.16
CA ARG A 32 0.51 4.91 5.14
C ARG A 32 -0.30 4.81 3.85
N LEU A 33 -0.22 5.86 3.04
CA LEU A 33 -0.85 5.88 1.73
C LEU A 33 -0.27 4.75 0.87
N ARG A 34 -1.10 3.79 0.50
CA ARG A 34 -0.76 2.81 -0.55
C ARG A 34 -1.27 3.33 -1.87
N VAL A 35 -0.36 3.74 -2.75
CA VAL A 35 -0.69 4.19 -4.10
C VAL A 35 -0.81 2.97 -5.02
N ARG A 36 -1.88 2.92 -5.82
CA ARG A 36 -2.05 1.93 -6.89
C ARG A 36 -2.23 2.68 -8.21
N ALA A 37 -1.32 2.44 -9.15
CA ALA A 37 -1.41 3.00 -10.50
C ALA A 37 -2.07 1.99 -11.44
N PHE A 38 -2.87 2.50 -12.38
CA PHE A 38 -3.48 1.73 -13.47
C PHE A 38 -3.12 2.42 -14.78
N ALA A 39 -2.67 1.66 -15.77
CA ALA A 39 -2.31 2.17 -17.09
C ALA A 39 -2.80 1.20 -18.16
N GLY A 40 -3.33 1.75 -19.26
CA GLY A 40 -3.92 1.03 -20.38
C GLY A 40 -3.91 1.90 -21.64
N TRP A 41 -4.08 1.27 -22.81
CA TRP A 41 -4.07 1.88 -24.13
C TRP A 41 -5.46 1.61 -24.74
N ASP A 42 -5.90 2.42 -25.70
CA ASP A 42 -7.21 2.26 -26.38
C ASP A 42 -8.47 2.43 -25.51
N PHE A 43 -8.47 3.37 -24.55
CA PHE A 43 -9.66 3.71 -23.78
C PHE A 43 -10.69 4.52 -24.58
N GLY A 44 -11.96 4.14 -24.49
CA GLY A 44 -13.06 4.93 -25.06
C GLY A 44 -13.32 6.23 -24.27
N LYS A 45 -13.75 7.32 -24.94
CA LYS A 45 -14.04 8.62 -24.28
C LYS A 45 -15.01 8.52 -23.11
N ALA A 46 -16.00 7.63 -23.19
CA ALA A 46 -17.00 7.41 -22.14
C ALA A 46 -16.46 6.54 -20.98
N GLU A 47 -15.43 5.75 -21.22
CA GLU A 47 -14.86 4.80 -20.27
C GLU A 47 -14.05 5.50 -19.18
N VAL A 48 -13.25 6.50 -19.60
CA VAL A 48 -12.40 7.32 -18.71
C VAL A 48 -13.19 8.08 -17.64
N ARG A 49 -14.47 8.39 -17.91
CA ARG A 49 -15.33 9.14 -16.99
C ARG A 49 -16.20 8.26 -16.08
N ARG A 50 -16.11 6.93 -16.19
CA ARG A 50 -16.92 6.05 -15.34
C ARG A 50 -16.40 6.07 -13.90
N PRO A 51 -17.27 6.08 -12.88
CA PRO A 51 -16.88 5.86 -11.49
C PRO A 51 -16.11 4.54 -11.31
N THR A 52 -16.43 3.54 -12.12
CA THR A 52 -15.80 2.21 -12.16
C THR A 52 -14.54 2.14 -13.05
N PHE A 53 -13.95 3.28 -13.46
CA PHE A 53 -12.80 3.32 -14.37
C PHE A 53 -11.63 2.44 -13.91
N ALA A 54 -11.33 2.39 -12.60
CA ALA A 54 -10.27 1.53 -12.05
C ALA A 54 -10.50 0.03 -12.36
N TRP A 55 -11.76 -0.41 -12.37
CA TRP A 55 -12.13 -1.79 -12.71
C TRP A 55 -12.04 -2.08 -14.19
N VAL A 56 -12.58 -1.18 -15.01
CA VAL A 56 -12.54 -1.34 -16.48
C VAL A 56 -11.09 -1.28 -16.95
N SER A 57 -10.30 -0.37 -16.40
CA SER A 57 -8.87 -0.27 -16.68
C SER A 57 -8.08 -1.49 -16.20
N HIS A 58 -8.46 -2.15 -15.10
CA HIS A 58 -7.81 -3.39 -14.67
C HIS A 58 -8.12 -4.57 -15.59
N ALA A 59 -9.36 -4.67 -16.10
CA ALA A 59 -9.74 -5.69 -17.07
C ALA A 59 -9.10 -5.46 -18.45
N ALA A 60 -8.92 -4.20 -18.85
CA ALA A 60 -8.26 -3.82 -20.09
C ALA A 60 -6.72 -3.78 -20.00
N ALA A 61 -6.18 -3.54 -18.81
CA ALA A 61 -4.74 -3.49 -18.57
C ALA A 61 -4.13 -4.87 -18.78
N ARG A 62 -3.32 -4.99 -19.83
CA ARG A 62 -2.47 -6.14 -20.11
C ARG A 62 -1.22 -6.15 -19.21
N LEU A 63 -1.39 -5.80 -17.93
CA LEU A 63 -0.36 -5.98 -16.92
C LEU A 63 -0.52 -7.38 -16.32
N PRO A 64 0.57 -8.13 -16.10
CA PRO A 64 0.45 -9.40 -15.40
C PRO A 64 -0.14 -9.15 -14.01
N GLU A 65 -1.19 -9.90 -13.67
CA GLU A 65 -1.91 -9.87 -12.38
C GLU A 65 -0.96 -9.93 -11.16
N ALA A 66 0.22 -10.53 -11.35
CA ALA A 66 1.31 -10.63 -10.40
C ALA A 66 1.84 -9.29 -9.84
N ALA A 67 1.51 -8.14 -10.44
CA ALA A 67 1.93 -6.83 -9.94
C ALA A 67 1.18 -6.36 -8.67
N PHE A 68 0.05 -6.98 -8.32
CA PHE A 68 -0.79 -6.52 -7.20
C PHE A 68 -1.01 -7.62 -6.15
N HIS A 69 -0.51 -7.40 -4.94
CA HIS A 69 -0.70 -8.31 -3.79
C HIS A 69 -2.19 -8.60 -3.47
N ARG A 70 -3.12 -7.73 -3.87
CA ARG A 70 -4.56 -7.97 -3.67
C ARG A 70 -5.37 -7.66 -4.93
N PRO A 71 -6.19 -8.61 -5.41
CA PRO A 71 -7.08 -8.37 -6.54
C PRO A 71 -8.08 -7.25 -6.22
N LEU A 72 -8.55 -6.55 -7.26
CA LEU A 72 -9.66 -5.61 -7.12
C LEU A 72 -10.92 -6.40 -6.74
N GLN A 73 -11.69 -5.89 -5.77
CA GLN A 73 -13.00 -6.44 -5.42
C GLN A 73 -14.07 -5.76 -6.28
N PRO A 74 -15.03 -6.52 -6.85
CA PRO A 74 -16.05 -5.95 -7.73
C PRO A 74 -16.85 -4.87 -7.00
N PRO A 75 -17.36 -3.85 -7.72
CA PRO A 75 -18.23 -2.87 -7.10
C PRO A 75 -19.45 -3.60 -6.50
N SER A 76 -19.84 -3.21 -5.29
CA SER A 76 -21.11 -3.66 -4.70
C SER A 76 -22.25 -3.18 -5.58
N GLY A 77 -23.11 -4.10 -6.02
CA GLY A 77 -24.23 -3.78 -6.89
C GLY A 77 -25.29 -2.97 -6.15
N ASP A 78 -25.69 -1.86 -6.78
CA ASP A 78 -27.04 -1.30 -6.70
C ASP A 78 -27.78 -1.70 -8.00
#